data_AF-A0A661FXA6-F1
#
_entry.id   AF-A0A661FXA6-F1
#
_cell.length_a   1.000
_cell.length_b   1.000
_cell.length_c   1.000
_cell.angle_alpha   90.00
_cell.angle_beta   90.00
_cell.angle_gamma   90.00
#
_symmetry.space_group_name_H-M   'P 1'
#
loop_
_entity.id
_entity.type
_entity.pdbx_description
1 polymer ?
#
loop_
_entity_poly.entity_id
_entity_poly.type
_entity_poly.pdbx_seq_one_letter_code
_entity_poly.pdbx_strand_id
1 'polypeptide(L)'
;MKYSKIIKSLLTTIAFAALVAPTIASAGDRDDLKGVSMKVSYADLNVDTEKDAKALYRRLKQASKYVCDYRRLNVAGSIGRMADLERCYTEALSAAVDQIDNELVSKLHNS
;
A
#
# COMPACT_ATOMS: atom_id res chain seq x y z
N MET A 1 -4.69 -36.54 -52.13
CA MET A 1 -3.68 -37.64 -52.06
C MET A 1 -2.29 -37.03 -52.01
N LYS A 2 -1.44 -37.56 -51.12
CA LYS A 2 0.04 -37.57 -51.12
C LYS A 2 0.80 -36.27 -50.79
N TYR A 3 1.27 -36.22 -49.53
CA TYR A 3 2.50 -35.55 -49.11
C TYR A 3 3.74 -36.24 -49.73
N SER A 4 4.72 -35.46 -50.18
CA SER A 4 6.13 -35.90 -50.27
C SER A 4 7.02 -34.65 -50.32
N LYS A 5 7.63 -34.30 -49.18
CA LYS A 5 9.05 -34.47 -48.83
C LYS A 5 10.02 -33.41 -49.39
N ILE A 6 10.36 -32.46 -48.49
CA ILE A 6 11.70 -31.98 -48.11
C ILE A 6 12.72 -31.73 -49.24
N ILE A 7 13.04 -30.46 -49.50
CA ILE A 7 14.37 -30.05 -49.99
C ILE A 7 14.81 -28.83 -49.18
N LYS A 8 16.07 -28.92 -48.72
CA LYS A 8 16.79 -28.08 -47.77
C LYS A 8 17.13 -26.69 -48.33
N SER A 9 17.54 -25.80 -47.41
CA SER A 9 18.38 -24.60 -47.63
C SER A 9 17.61 -23.35 -48.10
N LEU A 10 17.72 -22.13 -47.57
CA LEU A 10 18.72 -21.46 -46.73
C LEU A 10 18.05 -20.40 -45.84
N LEU A 11 18.56 -20.28 -44.61
CA LEU A 11 18.88 -19.05 -43.86
C LEU A 11 18.24 -17.72 -44.32
N THR A 12 17.34 -17.15 -43.50
CA THR A 12 17.49 -15.73 -43.08
C THR A 12 16.73 -15.46 -41.78
N THR A 13 17.48 -15.41 -40.68
CA THR A 13 17.09 -14.83 -39.39
C THR A 13 17.05 -13.30 -39.50
N ILE A 14 15.92 -12.66 -39.23
CA ILE A 14 15.88 -11.25 -38.85
C ILE A 14 15.20 -11.19 -37.48
N ALA A 15 16.02 -11.15 -36.45
CA ALA A 15 15.60 -10.85 -35.09
C ALA A 15 15.39 -9.33 -34.97
N PHE A 16 14.14 -8.89 -34.88
CA PHE A 16 13.82 -7.55 -34.38
C PHE A 16 13.68 -7.63 -32.87
N ALA A 17 14.81 -7.49 -32.16
CA ALA A 17 14.80 -7.29 -30.71
C ALA A 17 14.47 -5.81 -30.43
N ALA A 18 13.18 -5.49 -30.32
CA ALA A 18 12.75 -4.22 -29.76
C ALA A 18 13.03 -4.26 -28.24
N LEU A 19 14.07 -3.52 -27.82
CA LEU A 19 14.35 -3.21 -26.43
C LEU A 19 13.22 -2.32 -25.88
N VAL A 20 12.11 -2.93 -25.48
CA VAL A 20 11.22 -2.33 -24.48
C VAL A 20 11.92 -2.50 -23.14
N ALA A 21 12.60 -1.46 -22.68
CA ALA A 21 13.08 -1.43 -21.30
C ALA A 21 11.85 -1.29 -20.38
N PRO A 22 11.46 -2.29 -19.58
CA PRO A 22 10.55 -2.04 -18.49
C PRO A 22 11.31 -1.15 -17.51
N THR A 23 10.89 0.11 -17.35
CA THR A 23 11.24 0.88 -16.17
C THR A 23 10.69 0.12 -14.97
N ILE A 24 11.55 -0.63 -14.30
CA ILE A 24 11.25 -1.29 -13.04
C ILE A 24 11.02 -0.17 -12.04
N ALA A 25 9.76 0.21 -11.83
CA ALA A 25 9.40 0.99 -10.67
C ALA A 25 9.73 0.11 -9.47
N SER A 26 10.74 0.50 -8.69
CA SER A 26 11.06 -0.15 -7.43
C SER A 26 9.92 0.15 -6.45
N ALA A 27 8.86 -0.65 -6.49
CA ALA A 27 8.03 -0.85 -5.32
C ALA A 27 8.97 -1.47 -4.28
N GLY A 28 9.49 -0.64 -3.37
CA GLY A 28 10.32 -1.12 -2.28
C GLY A 28 9.55 -2.23 -1.57
N ASP A 29 10.06 -3.46 -1.71
CA ASP A 29 9.53 -4.64 -1.06
C ASP A 29 9.47 -4.35 0.45
N ARG A 30 8.25 -4.14 0.96
CA ARG A 30 8.03 -3.85 2.39
C ARG A 30 7.93 -5.13 3.21
N ASP A 31 8.56 -6.21 2.74
CA ASP A 31 8.25 -7.56 3.24
C ASP A 31 9.19 -8.08 4.33
N ASP A 32 10.13 -7.26 4.84
CA ASP A 32 11.00 -7.72 5.94
C ASP A 32 11.47 -6.66 6.94
N LEU A 33 10.76 -5.53 7.04
CA LEU A 33 10.83 -4.72 8.24
C LEU A 33 9.70 -5.21 9.14
N LYS A 34 10.02 -5.89 10.24
CA LYS A 34 9.12 -6.02 11.40
C LYS A 34 8.76 -4.61 11.87
N GLY A 35 7.81 -3.99 11.18
CA GLY A 35 7.31 -2.66 11.49
C GLY A 35 6.67 -2.69 12.87
N VAL A 36 6.70 -1.55 13.55
CA VAL A 36 5.93 -1.38 14.79
C VAL A 36 4.46 -1.63 14.44
N SER A 37 3.81 -2.60 15.10
CA SER A 37 2.38 -2.86 14.93
C SER A 37 1.66 -2.62 16.26
N MET A 38 0.43 -2.13 16.18
CA MET A 38 -0.37 -1.81 17.36
C MET A 38 -1.77 -2.40 17.19
N LYS A 39 -2.18 -3.24 18.16
CA LYS A 39 -3.54 -3.80 18.18
C LYS A 39 -4.51 -2.75 18.71
N VAL A 40 -5.59 -2.50 17.95
CA VAL A 40 -6.69 -1.62 18.38
C VAL A 40 -7.91 -2.49 18.67
N SER A 41 -8.31 -2.55 19.93
CA SER A 41 -9.58 -3.19 20.30
C SER A 41 -10.74 -2.22 20.08
N TYR A 42 -11.81 -2.75 19.49
CA TYR A 42 -13.07 -2.04 19.27
C TYR A 42 -14.28 -2.90 19.64
N ALA A 43 -14.08 -3.98 20.38
CA ALA A 43 -15.15 -4.87 20.83
C ALA A 43 -16.15 -4.18 21.79
N ASP A 44 -15.77 -3.02 22.34
CA ASP A 44 -16.63 -2.17 23.17
C ASP A 44 -17.50 -1.19 22.36
N LEU A 45 -17.34 -1.15 21.03
CA LEU A 45 -17.97 -0.16 20.15
C LEU A 45 -18.99 -0.82 19.23
N ASN A 46 -20.14 -0.15 19.03
CA ASN A 46 -21.05 -0.48 17.94
C ASN A 46 -20.74 0.38 16.71
N VAL A 47 -19.89 -0.14 15.83
CA VAL A 47 -19.38 0.57 14.65
C VAL A 47 -20.46 0.96 13.62
N ASP A 48 -21.69 0.44 13.77
CA ASP A 48 -22.84 0.83 12.94
C ASP A 48 -23.50 2.12 13.40
N THR A 49 -23.05 2.69 14.52
CA THR A 49 -23.49 4.02 14.98
C THR A 49 -22.44 5.07 14.65
N GLU A 50 -22.88 6.27 14.24
CA GLU A 50 -21.94 7.35 13.95
C GLU A 50 -21.02 7.71 15.13
N LYS A 51 -21.56 7.66 16.35
CA LYS A 51 -20.82 8.02 17.56
C LYS A 51 -19.63 7.10 17.77
N ASP A 52 -19.86 5.80 17.64
CA ASP A 52 -18.84 4.78 17.91
C ASP A 52 -17.94 4.57 16.69
N ALA A 53 -18.42 4.74 15.46
CA ALA A 53 -17.58 4.83 14.26
C ALA A 53 -16.58 5.99 14.37
N LYS A 54 -17.02 7.18 14.83
CA LYS A 54 -16.14 8.31 15.13
C LYS A 54 -15.15 7.96 16.24
N ALA A 55 -15.59 7.24 17.27
CA ALA A 55 -14.71 6.81 18.35
C ALA A 55 -13.61 5.86 17.84
N LEU A 56 -13.97 4.86 17.04
CA LEU A 56 -13.03 3.94 16.42
C LEU A 56 -12.06 4.66 15.49
N TYR A 57 -12.55 5.50 14.58
CA TYR A 57 -11.70 6.25 13.67
C TYR A 57 -10.65 7.10 14.41
N ARG A 58 -11.02 7.75 15.53
CA ARG A 58 -10.04 8.44 16.39
C ARG A 58 -8.98 7.51 16.97
N ARG A 59 -9.35 6.30 17.40
CA ARG A 59 -8.40 5.29 17.90
C ARG A 59 -7.43 4.86 16.79
N LEU A 60 -7.93 4.62 15.58
CA LEU A 60 -7.10 4.27 14.41
C LEU A 60 -6.11 5.39 14.07
N LYS A 61 -6.55 6.66 14.07
CA LYS A 61 -5.67 7.82 13.90
C LYS A 61 -4.57 7.85 14.95
N GLN A 62 -4.90 7.58 16.20
CA GLN A 62 -3.92 7.61 17.29
C GLN A 62 -2.92 6.46 17.21
N ALA A 63 -3.37 5.25 16.86
CA ALA A 63 -2.50 4.11 16.64
C ALA A 63 -1.55 4.33 15.45
N SER A 64 -2.07 4.87 14.33
CA SER A 64 -1.27 5.20 13.15
C SER A 64 -0.19 6.24 13.46
N LYS A 65 -0.53 7.28 14.24
CA LYS A 65 0.45 8.25 14.73
C LYS A 65 1.53 7.63 15.62
N TYR A 66 1.17 6.62 16.41
CA TYR A 66 2.10 5.94 17.30
C TYR A 66 3.09 5.08 16.50
N VAL A 67 2.57 4.24 15.61
CA VAL A 67 3.36 3.32 14.76
C VAL A 67 4.35 4.08 13.88
N CYS A 68 3.93 5.20 13.30
CA CYS A 68 4.76 5.99 12.41
C CYS A 68 5.59 7.06 13.12
N ASP A 69 5.58 7.13 14.46
CA ASP A 69 6.19 8.21 15.25
C ASP A 69 5.82 9.63 14.76
N TYR A 70 4.62 9.78 14.20
CA TYR A 70 4.13 11.02 13.58
C TYR A 70 4.02 12.18 14.57
N ARG A 71 4.05 11.89 15.88
CA ARG A 71 4.12 12.92 16.94
C ARG A 71 5.42 13.72 16.90
N ARG A 72 6.48 13.17 16.30
CA ARG A 72 7.78 13.83 16.13
C ARG A 72 7.93 14.56 14.80
N LEU A 73 6.84 14.77 14.05
CA LEU A 73 6.89 15.49 12.78
C LEU A 73 7.59 16.85 12.89
N ASN A 74 7.30 17.59 13.96
CA ASN A 74 7.89 18.92 14.22
C ASN A 74 9.40 18.91 14.51
N VAL A 75 9.97 17.73 14.81
CA VAL A 75 11.40 17.55 15.11
C VAL A 75 12.08 16.62 14.11
N ALA A 76 11.44 16.35 12.97
CA ALA A 76 11.92 15.43 11.94
C ALA A 76 13.27 15.85 11.33
N GLY A 77 13.65 17.13 11.45
CA GLY A 77 14.97 17.64 11.09
C GLY A 77 15.23 17.81 9.59
N SER A 78 14.33 17.31 8.72
CA SER A 78 14.38 17.54 7.27
C SER A 78 13.00 17.41 6.61
N ILE A 79 12.81 18.07 5.47
CA ILE A 79 11.57 17.98 4.67
C ILE A 79 11.32 16.54 4.20
N GLY A 80 12.37 15.84 3.76
CA GLY A 80 12.24 14.44 3.32
C GLY A 80 11.74 13.53 4.44
N ARG A 81 12.28 13.68 5.66
CA ARG A 81 11.81 12.92 6.83
C ARG A 81 10.36 13.25 7.16
N MET A 82 9.94 14.52 7.05
CA MET A 82 8.55 14.90 7.25
C MET A 82 7.61 14.20 6.26
N ALA A 83 7.98 14.20 4.97
CA ALA A 83 7.22 13.52 3.93
C ALA A 83 7.13 12.01 4.17
N ASP A 84 8.21 11.37 4.64
CA ASP A 84 8.19 9.94 4.98
C ASP A 84 7.27 9.62 6.17
N LEU A 85 7.26 10.47 7.21
CA LEU A 85 6.38 10.31 8.37
C LEU A 85 4.91 10.50 7.97
N GLU A 86 4.62 11.49 7.13
CA GLU A 86 3.29 11.76 6.60
C GLU A 86 2.78 10.61 5.74
N ARG A 87 3.60 10.14 4.80
CA ARG A 87 3.29 8.97 3.98
C ARG A 87 3.02 7.74 4.84
N CYS A 88 3.86 7.47 5.84
CA CYS A 88 3.63 6.36 6.77
C CYS A 88 2.29 6.50 7.47
N TYR A 89 1.99 7.68 8.04
CA TYR A 89 0.75 7.91 8.77
C TYR A 89 -0.49 7.68 7.89
N THR A 90 -0.48 8.21 6.67
CA THR A 90 -1.60 8.09 5.73
C THR A 90 -1.77 6.65 5.26
N GLU A 91 -0.70 5.96 4.87
CA GLU A 91 -0.74 4.54 4.47
C GLU A 91 -1.24 3.66 5.62
N ALA A 92 -0.73 3.86 6.83
CA ALA A 92 -1.11 3.08 8.01
C ALA A 92 -2.57 3.31 8.41
N LEU A 93 -3.05 4.55 8.32
CA LEU A 93 -4.44 4.88 8.61
C LEU A 93 -5.39 4.28 7.58
N SER A 94 -5.08 4.41 6.29
CA SER A 94 -5.88 3.83 5.21
C SER A 94 -5.99 2.32 5.38
N ALA A 95 -4.85 1.63 5.52
CA ALA A 95 -4.82 0.18 5.71
C ALA A 95 -5.58 -0.26 6.97
N ALA A 96 -5.51 0.51 8.05
CA ALA A 96 -6.27 0.21 9.26
C ALA A 96 -7.77 0.42 9.10
N VAL A 97 -8.20 1.43 8.34
CA VAL A 97 -9.62 1.67 8.00
C VAL A 97 -10.15 0.55 7.10
N ASP A 98 -9.38 0.17 6.08
CA ASP A 98 -9.74 -0.89 5.13
C ASP A 98 -9.92 -2.24 5.84
N GLN A 99 -9.11 -2.53 6.86
CA GLN A 99 -9.25 -3.74 7.68
C GLN A 99 -10.52 -3.80 8.54
N ILE A 100 -11.14 -2.66 8.86
CA ILE A 100 -12.40 -2.64 9.61
C ILE A 100 -13.58 -2.97 8.70
N ASP A 101 -13.48 -2.68 7.40
CA ASP A 101 -14.52 -2.96 6.39
C ASP A 101 -15.91 -2.45 6.82
N ASN A 102 -15.98 -1.18 7.23
CA ASN A 102 -17.21 -0.53 7.67
C ASN A 102 -17.45 0.79 6.94
N GLU A 103 -18.68 0.97 6.45
CA GLU A 103 -19.07 2.13 5.63
C GLU A 103 -18.91 3.46 6.38
N LEU A 104 -19.34 3.54 7.64
CA LEU A 104 -19.27 4.78 8.41
C LEU A 104 -17.81 5.16 8.71
N VAL A 105 -16.97 4.19 9.06
CA VAL A 105 -15.54 4.42 9.30
C VAL A 105 -14.84 4.86 8.00
N SER A 106 -15.15 4.23 6.88
CA SER A 106 -14.61 4.59 5.55
C SER A 106 -15.05 5.99 5.12
N LYS A 107 -16.32 6.34 5.35
CA LYS A 107 -16.84 7.69 5.08
C LYS A 107 -16.13 8.76 5.91
N LEU A 108 -15.80 8.47 7.17
CA LEU A 108 -15.01 9.38 8.02
C LEU A 108 -13.57 9.54 7.54
N HIS A 109 -13.02 8.55 6.83
CA HIS A 109 -11.69 8.64 6.25
C HIS A 109 -11.65 9.50 4.98
N ASN A 110 -12.70 9.41 4.17
CA ASN A 110 -12.81 10.07 2.86
C ASN A 110 -13.52 11.45 2.90
N SER A 111 -13.96 11.89 4.09
CA SER A 111 -14.62 13.19 4.30
C SER A 111 -13.62 14.32 4.48
#